data_AF-A0A6J5WYN5-F1
#
_entry.id   AF-A0A6J5WYN5-F1
#
_cell.length_a   1.000
_cell.length_b   1.000
_cell.length_c   1.000
_cell.angle_alpha   90.00
_cell.angle_beta   90.00
_cell.angle_gamma   90.00
#
_symmetry.space_group_name_H-M   'P 1'
#
loop_
_entity.id
_entity.type
_entity.pdbx_description
1 polymer ?
#
loop_
_entity_poly.entity_id
_entity_poly.type
_entity_poly.pdbx_seq_one_letter_code
_entity_poly.pdbx_strand_id
1 'polypeptide(L)'
;MKFGRPDTEFMNGGGSLMLVSCSCLMQLSSWSLLEANYFKRYVYNDYNFTIATLWSPFLVKSRDADHRGHDINSLMSLYLDEPDEAWLTQVEQFDYVIVSAGQWFFRPLIYHENGRVIGCHKCEQDMTSFVTSYGYRKAFRTVFRTLRSLKNYKGVTFLRTFSPSHFENGAWNEGGNCVRTSPFTKEETKLDGYVLEMYLTQVEELKAAEEQGLQRGLQFRLMDTTEAMLLRPDGHPNFYGHSPHRNMTLADCVHWCLPGPIDTWNEILLYMLKTGYRPSR
;
A
#
# COMPACT_ATOMS: atom_id res chain seq x y z
N MET A 1 1.40 -15.95 -22.78
CA MET A 1 0.16 -15.86 -22.00
C MET A 1 -0.19 -14.38 -21.84
N LYS A 2 -1.37 -13.96 -22.29
CA LYS A 2 -1.86 -12.58 -22.15
C LYS A 2 -2.62 -12.48 -20.83
N PHE A 3 -2.08 -11.78 -19.85
CA PHE A 3 -2.87 -11.32 -18.70
C PHE A 3 -3.57 -10.02 -19.11
N GLY A 4 -4.82 -10.14 -19.54
CA GLY A 4 -5.67 -9.02 -19.92
C GLY A 4 -6.59 -8.61 -18.78
N ARG A 5 -6.39 -7.36 -18.34
CA ARG A 5 -7.27 -6.42 -17.62
C ARG A 5 -6.98 -6.18 -16.14
N PRO A 6 -6.71 -4.89 -15.85
CA PRO A 6 -7.22 -4.21 -14.68
C PRO A 6 -7.96 -2.91 -15.10
N ASP A 7 -9.27 -3.04 -15.31
CA ASP A 7 -10.17 -1.88 -15.35
C ASP A 7 -10.42 -1.42 -13.90
N THR A 8 -9.45 -0.72 -13.31
CA THR A 8 -9.53 0.17 -12.11
C THR A 8 -8.17 0.69 -11.61
N GLU A 9 -7.07 0.36 -12.30
CA GLU A 9 -5.72 0.84 -11.95
C GLU A 9 -5.52 2.31 -12.31
N PHE A 10 -5.71 3.19 -11.33
CA PHE A 10 -5.13 4.52 -11.37
C PHE A 10 -4.23 4.83 -10.18
N MET A 11 -4.28 4.05 -9.10
CA MET A 11 -3.44 4.26 -7.93
C MET A 11 -3.20 2.97 -7.15
N ASN A 12 -2.91 1.80 -7.74
CA ASN A 12 -2.54 0.61 -6.96
C ASN A 12 -1.15 0.76 -6.30
N GLY A 13 -1.02 1.69 -5.34
CA GLY A 13 0.18 2.07 -4.61
C GLY A 13 0.66 0.99 -3.67
N GLY A 14 1.34 0.00 -4.25
CA GLY A 14 2.31 -0.88 -3.61
C GLY A 14 1.80 -2.24 -3.13
N GLY A 15 0.60 -2.32 -2.54
CA GLY A 15 0.13 -3.57 -1.91
C GLY A 15 -0.17 -4.68 -2.93
N SER A 16 -0.82 -4.30 -4.04
CA SER A 16 -1.11 -5.20 -5.16
C SER A 16 0.16 -5.58 -5.94
N LEU A 17 1.09 -4.63 -6.13
CA LEU A 17 2.32 -4.82 -6.90
C LEU A 17 3.29 -5.85 -6.30
N MET A 18 3.47 -5.85 -4.97
CA MET A 18 4.31 -6.84 -4.28
C MET A 18 3.86 -8.27 -4.57
N LEU A 19 2.54 -8.49 -4.56
CA LEU A 19 1.92 -9.79 -4.76
C LEU A 19 1.93 -10.20 -6.24
N VAL A 20 1.85 -9.25 -7.17
CA VAL A 20 2.05 -9.53 -8.60
C VAL A 20 3.48 -10.00 -8.86
N SER A 21 4.51 -9.31 -8.34
CA SER A 21 5.90 -9.81 -8.39
C SER A 21 6.02 -11.21 -7.75
N CYS A 22 5.43 -11.40 -6.56
CA CYS A 22 5.52 -12.67 -5.84
C CYS A 22 4.88 -13.80 -6.64
N SER A 23 3.69 -13.58 -7.21
CA SER A 23 3.02 -14.54 -8.09
C SER A 23 3.82 -14.86 -9.35
N CYS A 24 4.49 -13.89 -9.97
CA CYS A 24 5.42 -14.12 -11.08
C CYS A 24 6.56 -15.06 -10.68
N LEU A 25 7.13 -14.90 -9.47
CA LEU A 25 8.19 -15.78 -8.96
C LEU A 25 7.72 -17.23 -8.74
N MET A 26 6.43 -17.44 -8.43
CA MET A 26 5.89 -18.78 -8.11
C MET A 26 5.11 -19.44 -9.25
N GLN A 27 4.98 -18.79 -10.41
CA GLN A 27 4.29 -19.31 -11.60
C GLN A 27 4.85 -20.64 -12.14
N LEU A 28 5.97 -21.12 -11.60
CA LEU A 28 6.56 -22.44 -11.90
C LEU A 28 5.86 -23.61 -11.18
N SER A 29 4.90 -23.37 -10.30
CA SER A 29 4.18 -24.39 -9.52
C SER A 29 2.71 -24.50 -9.91
N SER A 30 2.04 -25.62 -9.58
CA SER A 30 0.61 -25.79 -9.85
C SER A 30 -0.24 -24.94 -8.89
N TRP A 31 -1.20 -24.18 -9.41
CA TRP A 31 -2.06 -23.30 -8.59
C TRP A 31 -3.46 -23.11 -9.15
N SER A 32 -4.40 -22.69 -8.30
CA SER A 32 -5.76 -22.28 -8.68
C SER A 32 -6.08 -20.86 -8.25
N LEU A 33 -6.78 -20.09 -9.10
CA LEU A 33 -7.29 -18.74 -8.77
C LEU A 33 -8.71 -18.81 -8.22
N LEU A 34 -8.95 -18.15 -7.09
CA LEU A 34 -10.30 -17.75 -6.69
C LEU A 34 -10.38 -16.23 -6.74
N GLU A 35 -11.32 -15.71 -7.53
CA GLU A 35 -11.54 -14.28 -7.72
C GLU A 35 -12.92 -13.91 -7.18
N ALA A 36 -12.93 -13.04 -6.18
CA ALA A 36 -14.09 -12.27 -5.76
C ALA A 36 -13.75 -10.79 -5.93
N ASN A 37 -14.74 -9.90 -6.03
CA ASN A 37 -14.48 -8.46 -6.20
C ASN A 37 -13.41 -7.99 -5.20
N TYR A 38 -12.30 -7.44 -5.72
CA TYR A 38 -11.22 -6.86 -4.91
C TYR A 38 -10.44 -7.85 -4.03
N PHE A 39 -10.63 -9.16 -4.22
CA PHE A 39 -9.93 -10.24 -3.53
C PHE A 39 -9.45 -11.32 -4.51
N LYS A 40 -8.12 -11.49 -4.58
CA LYS A 40 -7.49 -12.54 -5.40
C LYS A 40 -6.78 -13.52 -4.50
N ARG A 41 -7.04 -14.81 -4.67
CA ARG A 41 -6.41 -15.88 -3.89
C ARG A 41 -5.76 -16.91 -4.81
N TYR A 42 -4.47 -17.15 -4.60
CA TYR A 42 -3.65 -18.15 -5.27
C TYR A 42 -3.39 -19.29 -4.28
N VAL A 43 -3.87 -20.48 -4.60
CA VAL A 43 -3.69 -21.68 -3.77
C VAL A 43 -2.70 -22.62 -4.44
N TYR A 44 -1.60 -22.91 -3.76
CA TYR A 44 -0.54 -23.82 -4.16
C TYR A 44 -0.72 -25.13 -3.39
N ASN A 45 -1.51 -26.05 -3.95
CA ASN A 45 -1.94 -27.28 -3.26
C ASN A 45 -0.74 -28.16 -2.87
N ASP A 46 0.27 -28.26 -3.76
CA ASP A 46 1.47 -29.08 -3.54
C ASP A 46 2.27 -28.65 -2.30
N TYR A 47 2.09 -27.41 -1.84
CA TYR A 47 2.81 -26.82 -0.72
C TYR A 47 1.91 -26.48 0.48
N ASN A 48 0.60 -26.77 0.38
CA ASN A 48 -0.41 -26.28 1.33
C ASN A 48 -0.23 -24.79 1.64
N PHE A 49 0.06 -24.00 0.61
CA PHE A 49 0.44 -22.61 0.72
C PHE A 49 -0.55 -21.73 -0.03
N THR A 50 -0.97 -20.63 0.59
CA THR A 50 -1.90 -19.68 -0.01
C THR A 50 -1.30 -18.30 0.02
N ILE A 51 -1.41 -17.59 -1.10
CA ILE A 51 -1.20 -16.15 -1.16
C ILE A 51 -2.49 -15.48 -1.56
N ALA A 52 -2.83 -14.39 -0.87
CA ALA A 52 -3.99 -13.61 -1.20
C ALA A 52 -3.66 -12.11 -1.25
N THR A 53 -4.39 -11.40 -2.10
CA THR A 53 -4.31 -9.96 -2.27
C THR A 53 -5.68 -9.38 -1.97
N LEU A 54 -5.73 -8.41 -1.07
CA LEU A 54 -6.95 -7.70 -0.69
C LEU A 54 -6.79 -6.24 -1.06
N TRP A 55 -7.73 -5.72 -1.85
CA TRP A 55 -7.70 -4.32 -2.25
C TRP A 55 -8.45 -3.47 -1.21
N SER A 56 -7.67 -2.72 -0.43
CA SER A 56 -8.16 -1.74 0.55
C SER A 56 -7.17 -0.57 0.61
N PRO A 57 -7.28 0.41 -0.31
CA PRO A 57 -6.24 1.42 -0.52
C PRO A 57 -6.01 2.36 0.68
N PHE A 58 -7.06 2.53 1.51
CA PHE A 58 -7.03 3.35 2.71
C PHE A 58 -6.95 2.53 4.00
N LEU A 59 -7.06 1.19 3.93
CA LEU A 59 -7.12 0.25 5.07
C LEU A 59 -8.31 0.42 6.03
N VAL A 60 -8.95 1.58 6.03
CA VAL A 60 -10.20 1.87 6.73
C VAL A 60 -11.36 1.90 5.75
N LYS A 61 -12.58 1.78 6.26
CA LYS A 61 -13.79 1.91 5.47
C LYS A 61 -13.74 3.23 4.71
N SER A 62 -13.99 3.15 3.42
CA SER A 62 -14.00 4.30 2.52
C SER A 62 -15.15 4.19 1.52
N ARG A 63 -15.61 5.34 1.05
CA ARG A 63 -16.66 5.43 0.02
C ARG A 63 -16.41 6.67 -0.82
N ASP A 64 -16.76 6.56 -2.10
CA ASP A 64 -16.80 7.73 -2.98
C ASP A 64 -17.82 8.72 -2.40
N ALA A 65 -17.39 9.98 -2.20
CA ALA A 65 -18.29 11.01 -1.69
C ALA A 65 -19.20 11.55 -2.81
N ASP A 66 -18.86 11.30 -4.08
CA ASP A 66 -19.76 11.54 -5.21
C ASP A 66 -20.48 10.25 -5.61
N HIS A 67 -21.82 10.26 -5.53
CA HIS A 67 -22.66 9.15 -5.96
C HIS A 67 -22.73 8.98 -7.49
N ARG A 68 -22.22 9.94 -8.27
CA ARG A 68 -22.35 9.98 -9.74
C ARG A 68 -21.14 9.51 -10.55
N GLY A 69 -19.99 9.24 -9.92
CA GLY A 69 -18.91 8.51 -10.61
C GLY A 69 -17.47 8.90 -10.28
N HIS A 70 -16.57 8.01 -10.73
CA HIS A 70 -15.18 7.86 -10.34
C HIS A 70 -14.20 8.71 -11.19
N ASP A 71 -14.09 10.00 -10.89
CA ASP A 71 -12.94 10.78 -11.38
C ASP A 71 -11.71 10.56 -10.46
N ILE A 72 -10.50 10.72 -10.99
CA ILE A 72 -9.25 10.66 -10.22
C ILE A 72 -9.22 11.72 -9.11
N ASN A 73 -9.96 12.82 -9.29
CA ASN A 73 -10.14 13.88 -8.30
C ASN A 73 -11.42 13.74 -7.45
N SER A 74 -12.13 12.60 -7.54
CA SER A 74 -13.31 12.39 -6.70
C SER A 74 -12.95 12.46 -5.22
N LEU A 75 -13.75 13.22 -4.49
CA LEU A 75 -13.60 13.37 -3.04
C LEU A 75 -13.97 12.04 -2.39
N MET A 76 -13.10 11.51 -1.51
CA MET A 76 -13.36 10.24 -0.83
C MET A 76 -13.68 10.47 0.65
N SER A 77 -14.71 9.81 1.16
CA SER A 77 -15.00 9.78 2.60
C SER A 77 -14.28 8.60 3.26
N LEU A 78 -13.45 8.89 4.26
CA LEU A 78 -12.73 7.90 5.09
C LEU A 78 -13.29 7.89 6.51
N TYR A 79 -13.61 6.71 7.01
CA TYR A 79 -14.11 6.49 8.37
C TYR A 79 -12.94 6.01 9.23
N LEU A 80 -12.24 6.97 9.84
CA LEU A 80 -10.91 6.75 10.41
C LEU A 80 -10.88 5.79 11.60
N ASP A 81 -12.03 5.53 12.21
CA ASP A 81 -12.25 4.61 13.33
C ASP A 81 -12.88 3.27 12.93
N GLU A 82 -13.26 3.09 11.66
CA GLU A 82 -13.89 1.89 11.12
C GLU A 82 -12.92 1.13 10.20
N PRO A 83 -12.49 -0.11 10.53
CA PRO A 83 -11.69 -0.93 9.63
C PRO A 83 -12.46 -1.28 8.35
N ASP A 84 -11.74 -1.48 7.24
CA ASP A 84 -12.35 -1.94 5.99
C ASP A 84 -12.78 -3.42 6.11
N GLU A 85 -14.05 -3.70 5.78
CA GLU A 85 -14.63 -5.03 5.81
C GLU A 85 -13.91 -6.02 4.87
N ALA A 86 -13.32 -5.50 3.78
CA ALA A 86 -12.63 -6.31 2.78
C ALA A 86 -11.53 -7.18 3.39
N TRP A 87 -10.69 -6.62 4.26
CA TRP A 87 -9.65 -7.39 4.95
C TRP A 87 -10.12 -7.92 6.31
N LEU A 88 -11.00 -7.21 7.01
CA LEU A 88 -11.45 -7.61 8.35
C LEU A 88 -12.06 -9.02 8.35
N THR A 89 -12.83 -9.35 7.32
CA THR A 89 -13.52 -10.65 7.20
C THR A 89 -12.59 -11.83 6.88
N GLN A 90 -11.36 -11.55 6.43
CA GLN A 90 -10.43 -12.58 5.95
C GLN A 90 -9.19 -12.73 6.84
N VAL A 91 -8.77 -11.67 7.54
CA VAL A 91 -7.44 -11.57 8.15
C VAL A 91 -7.13 -12.62 9.22
N GLU A 92 -8.13 -13.13 9.95
CA GLU A 92 -7.93 -14.19 10.96
C GLU A 92 -7.56 -15.55 10.34
N GLN A 93 -7.68 -15.72 9.01
CA GLN A 93 -7.34 -16.95 8.29
C GLN A 93 -5.88 -17.01 7.83
N PHE A 94 -5.09 -15.93 7.99
CA PHE A 94 -3.73 -15.84 7.46
C PHE A 94 -2.66 -15.87 8.55
N ASP A 95 -1.61 -16.67 8.32
CA ASP A 95 -0.45 -16.77 9.21
C ASP A 95 0.45 -15.53 9.15
N TYR A 96 0.48 -14.86 7.99
CA TYR A 96 1.29 -13.68 7.72
C TYR A 96 0.43 -12.62 7.03
N VAL A 97 0.48 -11.38 7.53
CA VAL A 97 -0.27 -10.24 6.99
C VAL A 97 0.69 -9.12 6.67
N ILE A 98 0.67 -8.63 5.43
CA ILE A 98 1.49 -7.48 5.01
C ILE A 98 0.58 -6.27 4.87
N VAL A 99 0.64 -5.37 5.84
CA VAL A 99 -0.10 -4.10 5.84
C VAL A 99 0.71 -3.07 5.08
N SER A 100 0.08 -2.42 4.10
CA SER A 100 0.74 -1.37 3.34
C SER A 100 -0.25 -0.45 2.64
N ALA A 101 0.04 0.86 2.67
CA ALA A 101 -0.75 1.90 2.02
C ALA A 101 0.09 3.19 1.89
N GLY A 102 -0.32 4.12 1.03
CA GLY A 102 0.43 5.37 0.83
C GLY A 102 -0.22 6.33 -0.14
N GLN A 103 -0.09 6.07 -1.43
CA GLN A 103 -0.33 7.05 -2.49
C GLN A 103 -1.77 7.60 -2.54
N TRP A 104 -2.78 6.80 -2.17
CA TRP A 104 -4.18 7.27 -2.10
C TRP A 104 -4.41 8.37 -1.07
N PHE A 105 -3.58 8.47 -0.03
CA PHE A 105 -3.76 9.47 1.02
C PHE A 105 -3.47 10.90 0.55
N PHE A 106 -2.85 11.08 -0.62
CA PHE A 106 -2.61 12.40 -1.23
C PHE A 106 -3.80 12.94 -2.03
N ARG A 107 -4.88 12.15 -2.20
CA ARG A 107 -6.13 12.59 -2.83
C ARG A 107 -6.90 13.56 -1.93
N PRO A 108 -7.91 14.29 -2.43
CA PRO A 108 -8.88 14.97 -1.58
C PRO A 108 -9.68 13.99 -0.73
N LEU A 109 -9.69 14.17 0.60
CA LEU A 109 -10.35 13.25 1.54
C LEU A 109 -11.25 14.01 2.52
N ILE A 110 -12.44 13.49 2.82
CA ILE A 110 -13.25 13.88 3.98
C ILE A 110 -13.03 12.84 5.08
N TYR A 111 -12.75 13.31 6.29
CA TYR A 111 -12.55 12.46 7.45
C TYR A 111 -13.82 12.39 8.30
N HIS A 112 -14.23 11.16 8.58
CA HIS A 112 -15.26 10.82 9.53
C HIS A 112 -14.66 10.12 10.75
N GLU A 113 -15.18 10.43 11.93
CA GLU A 113 -14.89 9.72 13.18
C GLU A 113 -16.15 9.71 14.05
N ASN A 114 -16.48 8.57 14.67
CA ASN A 114 -17.70 8.36 15.44
C ASN A 114 -18.99 8.78 14.69
N GLY A 115 -19.03 8.49 13.38
CA GLY A 115 -20.16 8.83 12.51
C GLY A 115 -20.30 10.31 12.15
N ARG A 116 -19.35 11.19 12.52
CA ARG A 116 -19.40 12.63 12.22
C ARG A 116 -18.23 13.06 11.34
N VAL A 117 -18.45 14.07 10.50
CA VAL A 117 -17.36 14.73 9.76
C VAL A 117 -16.53 15.54 10.76
N ILE A 118 -15.21 15.30 10.77
CA ILE A 118 -14.27 16.02 11.62
C ILE A 118 -13.40 17.02 10.85
N GLY A 119 -13.38 16.91 9.52
CA GLY A 119 -12.64 17.80 8.62
C GLY A 119 -12.19 17.07 7.37
N CYS A 120 -11.18 17.59 6.70
CA CYS A 120 -10.75 17.09 5.39
C CYS A 120 -9.25 17.26 5.13
N HIS A 121 -8.79 16.67 4.03
CA HIS A 121 -7.50 16.95 3.40
C HIS A 121 -7.75 17.41 1.97
N LYS A 122 -7.13 18.54 1.55
CA LYS A 122 -7.28 19.14 0.21
C LYS A 122 -8.75 19.30 -0.23
N CYS A 123 -9.62 19.77 0.65
CA CYS A 123 -10.97 20.16 0.28
C CYS A 123 -11.13 21.68 0.28
N GLU A 124 -11.95 22.19 -0.64
CA GLU A 124 -12.28 23.63 -0.76
C GLU A 124 -13.51 24.02 0.10
N GLN A 125 -13.90 23.18 1.04
CA GLN A 125 -15.08 23.39 1.90
C GLN A 125 -14.69 24.11 3.20
N ASP A 126 -15.65 24.82 3.81
CA ASP A 126 -15.49 25.49 5.12
C ASP A 126 -15.45 24.45 6.25
N MET A 127 -14.36 23.69 6.30
CA MET A 127 -14.10 22.59 7.21
C MET A 127 -12.69 22.69 7.77
N THR A 128 -12.45 22.07 8.92
CA THR A 128 -11.10 21.92 9.45
C THR A 128 -10.21 21.15 8.46
N SER A 129 -9.13 21.79 8.02
CA SER A 129 -8.17 21.19 7.10
C SER A 129 -7.04 20.51 7.87
N PHE A 130 -6.69 19.29 7.45
CA PHE A 130 -5.63 18.50 8.02
C PHE A 130 -4.53 18.21 7.00
N VAL A 131 -3.29 18.09 7.51
CA VAL A 131 -2.15 17.57 6.73
C VAL A 131 -2.35 16.10 6.36
N THR A 132 -1.69 15.65 5.30
CA THR A 132 -1.80 14.29 4.75
C THR A 132 -1.59 13.21 5.82
N SER A 133 -0.59 13.41 6.68
CA SER A 133 -0.21 12.44 7.72
C SER A 133 -1.30 12.22 8.77
N TYR A 134 -2.27 13.12 8.92
CA TYR A 134 -3.33 12.97 9.93
C TYR A 134 -4.22 11.75 9.65
N GLY A 135 -4.85 11.70 8.47
CA GLY A 135 -5.69 10.58 8.07
C GLY A 135 -4.88 9.28 7.95
N TYR A 136 -3.65 9.40 7.43
CA TYR A 136 -2.72 8.29 7.29
C TYR A 136 -2.37 7.63 8.63
N ARG A 137 -1.98 8.43 9.62
CA ARG A 137 -1.70 7.99 10.99
C ARG A 137 -2.89 7.27 11.61
N LYS A 138 -4.08 7.87 11.49
CA LYS A 138 -5.32 7.31 12.07
C LYS A 138 -5.71 5.99 11.42
N ALA A 139 -5.53 5.85 10.11
CA ALA A 139 -5.78 4.60 9.41
C ALA A 139 -4.88 3.46 9.91
N PHE A 140 -3.56 3.67 9.99
CA PHE A 140 -2.63 2.67 10.54
C PHE A 140 -2.94 2.33 12.00
N ARG A 141 -3.24 3.35 12.81
CA ARG A 141 -3.68 3.15 14.20
C ARG A 141 -4.90 2.23 14.28
N THR A 142 -5.91 2.47 13.45
CA THR A 142 -7.13 1.66 13.42
C THR A 142 -6.86 0.24 12.98
N VAL A 143 -6.01 0.02 11.98
CA VAL A 143 -5.61 -1.34 11.55
C VAL A 143 -4.95 -2.09 12.70
N PHE A 144 -3.89 -1.54 13.28
CA PHE A 144 -3.14 -2.23 14.33
C PHE A 144 -3.96 -2.44 15.61
N ARG A 145 -4.77 -1.45 16.00
CA ARG A 145 -5.74 -1.59 17.10
C ARG A 145 -6.74 -2.72 16.83
N THR A 146 -7.26 -2.81 15.61
CA THR A 146 -8.23 -3.85 15.22
C THR A 146 -7.59 -5.23 15.23
N LEU A 147 -6.42 -5.42 14.61
CA LEU A 147 -5.70 -6.70 14.68
C LEU A 147 -5.44 -7.14 16.12
N ARG A 148 -5.13 -6.18 17.00
CA ARG A 148 -4.95 -6.43 18.44
C ARG A 148 -6.26 -6.70 19.18
N SER A 149 -7.44 -6.33 18.67
CA SER A 149 -8.73 -6.64 19.32
C SER A 149 -9.35 -7.96 18.83
N LEU A 150 -8.97 -8.44 17.64
CA LEU A 150 -9.47 -9.69 17.05
C LEU A 150 -9.03 -10.92 17.86
N LYS A 151 -9.99 -11.66 18.42
CA LYS A 151 -9.72 -12.75 19.37
C LYS A 151 -8.97 -13.93 18.74
N ASN A 152 -9.29 -14.28 17.50
CA ASN A 152 -8.73 -15.43 16.81
C ASN A 152 -7.52 -15.07 15.93
N TYR A 153 -7.21 -13.78 15.76
CA TYR A 153 -5.99 -13.37 15.07
C TYR A 153 -4.73 -13.82 15.83
N LYS A 154 -3.86 -14.57 15.14
CA LYS A 154 -2.58 -15.09 15.65
C LYS A 154 -1.40 -14.85 14.70
N GLY A 155 -1.65 -14.24 13.54
CA GLY A 155 -0.64 -14.07 12.50
C GLY A 155 0.48 -13.10 12.88
N VAL A 156 1.58 -13.16 12.12
CA VAL A 156 2.64 -12.16 12.15
C VAL A 156 2.29 -11.04 11.18
N THR A 157 2.24 -9.81 11.69
CA THR A 157 1.92 -8.62 10.89
C THR A 157 3.20 -7.92 10.48
N PHE A 158 3.44 -7.80 9.17
CA PHE A 158 4.47 -6.95 8.61
C PHE A 158 3.87 -5.60 8.19
N LEU A 159 4.56 -4.52 8.50
CA LEU A 159 4.35 -3.23 7.85
C LEU A 159 5.39 -3.09 6.75
N ARG A 160 4.96 -3.04 5.50
CA ARG A 160 5.84 -2.66 4.38
C ARG A 160 5.79 -1.14 4.22
N THR A 161 6.94 -0.49 4.41
CA THR A 161 7.03 0.97 4.50
C THR A 161 6.73 1.66 3.16
N PHE A 162 6.51 2.96 3.23
CA PHE A 162 6.02 3.81 2.15
C PHE A 162 6.85 3.64 0.86
N SER A 163 6.16 3.47 -0.27
CA SER A 163 6.80 3.40 -1.60
C SER A 163 6.68 4.77 -2.26
N PRO A 164 7.81 5.49 -2.43
CA PRO A 164 7.81 6.83 -3.03
C PRO A 164 7.48 6.77 -4.52
N SER A 165 6.95 7.89 -5.01
CA SER A 165 6.85 8.20 -6.44
C SER A 165 8.05 9.04 -6.86
N HIS A 166 8.39 9.02 -8.16
CA HIS A 166 9.55 9.75 -8.69
C HIS A 166 9.17 10.66 -9.85
N PHE A 167 8.19 11.53 -9.65
CA PHE A 167 7.87 12.56 -10.63
C PHE A 167 8.98 13.62 -10.67
N GLU A 168 9.53 13.82 -11.87
CA GLU A 168 10.40 14.93 -12.26
C GLU A 168 9.67 15.79 -13.30
N ASN A 169 10.18 16.99 -13.57
CA ASN A 169 9.67 17.89 -14.61
C ASN A 169 8.20 18.33 -14.45
N GLY A 170 7.61 18.18 -13.25
CA GLY A 170 6.25 18.60 -12.93
C GLY A 170 5.56 17.66 -11.95
N ALA A 171 4.38 18.05 -11.46
CA ALA A 171 3.52 17.16 -10.72
C ALA A 171 2.84 16.13 -11.65
N TRP A 172 2.27 15.08 -11.05
CA TRP A 172 1.60 13.99 -11.77
C TRP A 172 0.49 14.46 -12.74
N ASN A 173 -0.17 15.59 -12.42
CA ASN A 173 -1.24 16.21 -13.20
C ASN A 173 -0.79 17.43 -14.02
N GLU A 174 0.51 17.76 -13.98
CA GLU A 174 1.09 18.95 -14.61
C GLU A 174 2.16 18.59 -15.67
N GLY A 175 2.13 17.35 -16.17
CA GLY A 175 3.08 16.88 -17.19
C GLY A 175 4.38 16.29 -16.63
N GLY A 176 4.44 16.04 -15.32
CA GLY A 176 5.55 15.34 -14.68
C GLY A 176 5.76 13.93 -15.24
N ASN A 177 7.00 13.45 -15.19
CA ASN A 177 7.44 12.17 -15.73
C ASN A 177 8.62 11.58 -14.95
N CYS A 178 9.03 10.36 -15.30
CA CYS A 178 10.12 9.63 -14.63
C CYS A 178 11.00 8.98 -15.69
N VAL A 179 11.84 9.79 -16.33
CA VAL A 179 12.65 9.37 -17.50
C VAL A 179 14.01 8.79 -17.13
N ARG A 180 14.39 8.79 -15.85
CA ARG A 180 15.68 8.26 -15.41
C ARG A 180 15.79 6.77 -15.77
N THR A 181 16.99 6.36 -16.15
CA THR A 181 17.32 4.96 -16.51
C THR A 181 18.36 4.35 -15.59
N SER A 182 18.76 5.08 -14.54
CA SER A 182 19.73 4.64 -13.55
C SER A 182 19.25 4.99 -12.13
N PRO A 183 19.60 4.18 -11.12
CA PRO A 183 19.35 4.50 -9.72
C PRO A 183 19.94 5.84 -9.31
N PHE A 184 19.38 6.45 -8.27
CA PHE A 184 20.06 7.55 -7.58
C PHE A 184 21.28 7.03 -6.80
N THR A 185 22.32 7.84 -6.72
CA THR A 185 23.36 7.68 -5.69
C THR A 185 22.87 8.22 -4.35
N LYS A 186 23.57 7.89 -3.26
CA LYS A 186 23.23 8.40 -1.91
C LYS A 186 23.42 9.90 -1.76
N GLU A 187 24.18 10.51 -2.67
CA GLU A 187 24.43 11.95 -2.71
C GLU A 187 23.37 12.69 -3.52
N GLU A 188 22.71 12.03 -4.48
CA GLU A 188 21.68 12.62 -5.34
C GLU A 188 20.32 12.75 -4.66
N THR A 189 20.02 11.91 -3.68
CA THR A 189 18.74 11.93 -2.98
C THR A 189 18.89 11.56 -1.51
N LYS A 190 17.95 12.03 -0.69
CA LYS A 190 17.89 11.72 0.75
C LYS A 190 16.44 11.55 1.16
N LEU A 191 16.21 10.75 2.20
CA LEU A 191 14.89 10.58 2.78
C LEU A 191 14.45 11.86 3.51
N ASP A 192 13.67 12.69 2.85
CA ASP A 192 13.16 13.96 3.40
C ASP A 192 11.71 14.25 2.96
N GLY A 193 11.23 15.45 3.33
CA GLY A 193 9.93 15.97 2.92
C GLY A 193 8.77 15.04 3.26
N TYR A 194 7.85 14.88 2.31
CA TYR A 194 6.67 14.04 2.47
C TYR A 194 7.02 12.55 2.59
N VAL A 195 8.11 12.09 1.96
CA VAL A 195 8.52 10.68 2.01
C VAL A 195 8.93 10.33 3.44
N LEU A 196 9.75 11.20 4.08
CA LEU A 196 10.13 11.05 5.48
C LEU A 196 8.92 11.17 6.42
N GLU A 197 8.00 12.11 6.19
CA GLU A 197 6.80 12.29 7.00
C GLU A 197 5.92 11.02 7.00
N MET A 198 5.67 10.45 5.81
CA MET A 198 4.89 9.22 5.66
C MET A 198 5.61 8.04 6.31
N TYR A 199 6.91 7.87 6.05
CA TYR A 199 7.73 6.82 6.64
C TYR A 199 7.70 6.85 8.18
N LEU A 200 8.01 8.00 8.78
CA LEU A 200 8.01 8.16 10.24
C LEU A 200 6.62 7.91 10.83
N THR A 201 5.56 8.39 10.16
CA THR A 201 4.18 8.14 10.60
C THR A 201 3.86 6.65 10.68
N GLN A 202 4.26 5.84 9.68
CA GLN A 202 4.02 4.39 9.74
C GLN A 202 4.86 3.72 10.83
N VAL A 203 6.15 4.09 10.93
CA VAL A 203 7.08 3.51 11.90
C VAL A 203 6.64 3.80 13.34
N GLU A 204 6.16 5.00 13.63
CA GLU A 204 5.64 5.36 14.95
C GLU A 204 4.39 4.54 15.32
N GLU A 205 3.42 4.41 14.42
CA GLU A 205 2.21 3.61 14.70
C GLU A 205 2.54 2.10 14.80
N LEU A 206 3.53 1.62 14.04
CA LEU A 206 4.02 0.24 14.19
C LEU A 206 4.70 0.03 15.55
N LYS A 207 5.58 0.95 15.98
CA LYS A 207 6.24 0.85 17.29
C LYS A 207 5.22 0.80 18.43
N ALA A 208 4.19 1.65 18.37
CA ALA A 208 3.09 1.59 19.33
C ALA A 208 2.33 0.25 19.28
N ALA A 209 2.12 -0.31 18.08
CA ALA A 209 1.48 -1.61 17.90
C ALA A 209 2.34 -2.77 18.44
N GLU A 210 3.66 -2.73 18.23
CA GLU A 210 4.61 -3.70 18.78
C GLU A 210 4.53 -3.73 20.30
N GLU A 211 4.67 -2.57 20.95
CA GLU A 211 4.61 -2.45 22.42
C GLU A 211 3.28 -2.97 22.99
N GLN A 212 2.16 -2.57 22.39
CA GLN A 212 0.82 -2.98 22.83
C GLN A 212 0.51 -4.44 22.50
N GLY A 213 1.08 -4.98 21.43
CA GLY A 213 0.88 -6.33 20.93
C GLY A 213 1.48 -7.41 21.82
N LEU A 214 2.55 -7.08 22.57
CA LEU A 214 3.25 -7.98 23.49
C LEU A 214 2.29 -8.65 24.49
N GLN A 215 1.31 -7.91 24.99
CA GLN A 215 0.32 -8.41 25.97
C GLN A 215 -0.51 -9.58 25.44
N ARG A 216 -0.69 -9.66 24.11
CA ARG A 216 -1.42 -10.76 23.44
C ARG A 216 -0.50 -11.77 22.77
N GLY A 217 0.82 -11.59 22.85
CA GLY A 217 1.80 -12.38 22.09
C GLY A 217 1.74 -12.14 20.57
N LEU A 218 1.14 -11.02 20.13
CA LEU A 218 1.10 -10.68 18.70
C LEU A 218 2.44 -10.10 18.25
N GLN A 219 2.79 -10.38 17.00
CA GLN A 219 4.03 -9.90 16.39
C GLN A 219 3.70 -8.88 15.31
N PHE A 220 4.23 -7.68 15.49
CA PHE A 220 4.29 -6.64 14.48
C PHE A 220 5.76 -6.48 14.09
N ARG A 221 6.06 -6.34 12.80
CA ARG A 221 7.43 -6.30 12.28
C ARG A 221 7.56 -5.27 11.17
N LEU A 222 8.65 -4.53 11.18
CA LEU A 222 8.98 -3.57 10.13
C LEU A 222 9.63 -4.29 8.94
N MET A 223 9.01 -4.20 7.78
CA MET A 223 9.61 -4.52 6.49
C MET A 223 10.02 -3.21 5.82
N ASP A 224 11.24 -2.77 6.12
CA ASP A 224 11.73 -1.47 5.68
C ASP A 224 12.21 -1.49 4.23
N THR A 225 11.49 -0.77 3.38
CA THR A 225 11.73 -0.70 1.93
C THR A 225 11.85 0.73 1.40
N THR A 226 11.46 1.75 2.18
CA THR A 226 11.31 3.12 1.69
C THR A 226 12.60 3.69 1.11
N GLU A 227 13.71 3.61 1.86
CA GLU A 227 14.99 4.16 1.39
C GLU A 227 15.53 3.39 0.17
N ALA A 228 15.41 2.06 0.17
CA ALA A 228 15.82 1.25 -0.98
C ALA A 228 15.02 1.60 -2.24
N MET A 229 13.72 1.89 -2.11
CA MET A 229 12.88 2.28 -3.23
C MET A 229 13.07 3.73 -3.64
N LEU A 230 13.38 4.63 -2.70
CA LEU A 230 13.72 6.03 -2.99
C LEU A 230 14.92 6.14 -3.94
N LEU A 231 15.85 5.18 -3.88
CA LEU A 231 17.01 5.16 -4.77
C LEU A 231 16.71 4.63 -6.17
N ARG A 232 15.47 4.25 -6.50
CA ARG A 232 15.13 3.51 -7.73
C ARG A 232 14.17 4.25 -8.66
N PRO A 233 14.42 5.52 -9.02
CA PRO A 233 13.59 6.24 -10.00
C PRO A 233 13.58 5.55 -11.38
N ASP A 234 14.59 4.74 -11.69
CA ASP A 234 14.73 3.92 -12.90
C ASP A 234 13.73 2.76 -13.00
N GLY A 235 13.03 2.45 -11.91
CA GLY A 235 12.11 1.33 -11.82
C GLY A 235 10.69 1.59 -12.33
N HIS A 236 10.36 2.84 -12.67
CA HIS A 236 9.01 3.23 -13.06
C HIS A 236 8.75 3.00 -14.54
N PRO A 237 7.51 2.63 -14.92
CA PRO A 237 7.15 2.41 -16.31
C PRO A 237 6.98 3.70 -17.10
N ASN A 238 6.88 4.86 -16.45
CA ASN A 238 6.68 6.15 -17.11
C ASN A 238 5.45 6.08 -18.04
N PHE A 239 5.56 6.41 -19.33
CA PHE A 239 4.46 6.32 -20.28
C PHE A 239 4.07 4.89 -20.70
N TYR A 240 4.79 3.86 -20.24
CA TYR A 240 4.53 2.46 -20.55
C TYR A 240 3.69 1.74 -19.50
N GLY A 241 3.21 2.45 -18.46
CA GLY A 241 2.40 1.86 -17.37
C GLY A 241 0.95 1.59 -17.76
N HIS A 242 0.50 2.08 -18.91
CA HIS A 242 -0.89 2.01 -19.33
C HIS A 242 -1.08 1.11 -20.56
N SER A 243 -2.26 0.51 -20.68
CA SER A 243 -2.64 -0.23 -21.89
C SER A 243 -2.51 0.69 -23.10
N PRO A 244 -1.89 0.24 -24.21
CA PRO A 244 -1.82 1.00 -25.46
C PRO A 244 -3.18 1.38 -26.04
N HIS A 245 -4.25 0.72 -25.58
CA HIS A 245 -5.63 0.96 -26.00
C HIS A 245 -6.34 2.03 -25.15
N ARG A 246 -5.74 2.46 -24.04
CA ARG A 246 -6.22 3.63 -23.30
C ARG A 246 -5.54 4.86 -23.88
N ASN A 247 -6.33 5.88 -24.21
CA ASN A 247 -5.82 7.19 -24.59
C ASN A 247 -5.31 7.94 -23.34
N MET A 248 -4.28 7.40 -22.69
CA MET A 248 -3.69 7.93 -21.45
C MET A 248 -2.34 8.57 -21.75
N THR A 249 -2.22 9.87 -21.50
CA THR A 249 -0.98 10.63 -21.74
C THR A 249 -0.22 10.96 -20.47
N LEU A 250 -0.73 10.54 -19.30
CA LEU A 250 -0.06 10.75 -18.02
C LEU A 250 1.05 9.70 -17.83
N ALA A 251 2.18 10.13 -17.27
CA ALA A 251 3.24 9.23 -16.87
C ALA A 251 2.87 8.51 -15.58
N ASP A 252 3.19 7.21 -15.51
CA ASP A 252 3.09 6.43 -14.30
C ASP A 252 4.45 6.37 -13.60
N CYS A 253 4.60 7.22 -12.59
CA CYS A 253 5.78 7.31 -11.74
C CYS A 253 5.47 6.88 -10.30
N VAL A 254 4.45 6.05 -10.14
CA VAL A 254 3.97 5.52 -8.85
C VAL A 254 4.10 3.99 -8.82
N HIS A 255 3.71 3.33 -9.91
CA HIS A 255 3.85 1.88 -10.04
C HIS A 255 5.23 1.51 -10.59
N TRP A 256 5.54 0.22 -10.58
CA TRP A 256 6.87 -0.28 -10.84
C TRP A 256 6.83 -1.30 -11.98
N CYS A 257 7.87 -1.29 -12.82
CA CYS A 257 8.10 -2.30 -13.83
C CYS A 257 8.26 -3.70 -13.21
N LEU A 258 7.86 -4.71 -13.97
CA LEU A 258 8.09 -6.12 -13.65
C LEU A 258 8.74 -6.84 -14.84
N PRO A 259 9.85 -7.58 -14.63
CA PRO A 259 10.68 -7.61 -13.41
C PRO A 259 11.29 -6.23 -13.10
N GLY A 260 11.68 -5.99 -11.85
CA GLY A 260 12.12 -4.66 -11.42
C GLY A 260 12.47 -4.51 -9.94
N PRO A 261 12.63 -3.28 -9.42
CA PRO A 261 13.06 -3.04 -8.04
C PRO A 261 12.15 -3.68 -6.98
N ILE A 262 10.89 -3.89 -7.31
CA ILE A 262 9.91 -4.48 -6.39
C ILE A 262 10.11 -5.98 -6.16
N ASP A 263 10.94 -6.65 -6.97
CA ASP A 263 11.39 -8.02 -6.70
C ASP A 263 12.21 -8.07 -5.39
N THR A 264 12.94 -6.99 -5.06
CA THR A 264 13.65 -6.84 -3.77
C THR A 264 12.71 -6.86 -2.57
N TRP A 265 11.45 -6.43 -2.70
CA TRP A 265 10.46 -6.57 -1.61
C TRP A 265 10.25 -8.04 -1.27
N ASN A 266 10.13 -8.90 -2.28
CA ASN A 266 9.95 -10.32 -2.07
C ASN A 266 11.19 -10.99 -1.49
N GLU A 267 12.38 -10.55 -1.89
CA GLU A 267 13.64 -11.01 -1.28
C GLU A 267 13.74 -10.63 0.21
N ILE A 268 13.41 -9.39 0.57
CA ILE A 268 13.38 -8.93 1.96
C ILE A 268 12.38 -9.76 2.77
N LEU A 269 11.16 -9.95 2.26
CA LEU A 269 10.15 -10.75 2.94
C LEU A 269 10.64 -12.19 3.15
N LEU A 270 11.17 -12.83 2.10
CA LEU A 270 11.69 -14.19 2.18
C LEU A 270 12.81 -14.31 3.21
N TYR A 271 13.72 -13.33 3.25
CA TYR A 271 14.79 -13.28 4.24
C TYR A 271 14.22 -13.19 5.67
N MET A 272 13.26 -12.29 5.91
CA MET A 272 12.62 -12.12 7.22
C MET A 272 11.87 -13.37 7.68
N LEU A 273 11.21 -14.08 6.75
CA LEU A 273 10.52 -15.33 7.02
C LEU A 273 11.50 -16.46 7.38
N LYS A 274 12.63 -16.58 6.66
CA LYS A 274 13.65 -17.61 6.91
C LYS A 274 14.39 -17.43 8.23
N THR A 275 14.70 -16.20 8.60
CA THR A 275 15.60 -15.90 9.73
C THR A 275 14.86 -15.57 11.03
N GLY A 276 13.54 -15.32 10.95
CA GLY A 276 12.81 -14.78 12.09
C GLY A 276 13.30 -13.38 12.50
N TYR A 277 14.01 -12.67 11.61
CA TYR A 277 14.75 -11.44 11.89
C TYR A 277 13.88 -10.36 12.57
N ARG A 278 14.47 -9.75 13.61
CA ARG A 278 13.97 -8.58 14.33
C ARG A 278 15.02 -7.48 14.15
N PRO A 279 14.72 -6.36 13.47
CA PRO A 279 15.62 -5.21 13.44
C PRO A 279 15.94 -4.79 14.89
N SER A 280 17.22 -4.67 15.22
CA SER A 280 17.66 -4.19 16.53
C SER A 280 17.22 -2.74 16.71
N ARG A 281 16.72 -2.43 17.92
CA ARG A 281 16.19 -1.14 18.39
C ARG A 281 17.01 0.08 17.97
#